data_AF-A0A7J4JFK9-F1
#
_entry.id   AF-A0A7J4JFK9-F1
#
_cell.length_a   1.000
_cell.length_b   1.000
_cell.length_c   1.000
_cell.angle_alpha   90.00
_cell.angle_beta   90.00
_cell.angle_gamma   90.00
#
_symmetry.space_group_name_H-M   'P 1'
#
loop_
_entity.id
_entity.type
_entity.pdbx_description
1 polymer ?
#
loop_
_entity_poly.entity_id
_entity_poly.type
_entity_poly.pdbx_seq_one_letter_code
_entity_poly.pdbx_strand_id
1 'polypeptide(L)'
;MVRIHKPHSGSKAFYPRVRARKETPSFSSFPAPADVKGASPLNFLAYKAGMVHGMGRNEAPKTTSFGLEVSVPLTVVEAPPLRVYGVRAYKHSVNGLKTVGEATVEKPDKFFRERVGDWFKRRKSKKKKDRPAHKTLADLEKLKSQVDELRLLVHSQPSLTQSGKKVADVSEVKLSGSLDEQFAYAGQKLGNELTVQEVFKERQFVDVKAVTVGHGFTGVVKRFGVKSHRPKAKTQNVVGSIGPWHPATVMWTVARAGQMGYHNRTEFNKRIVRISDDLGEVNPPAGFPNYGVVKNDYLLLGGSIPGPEKRAVALRFASRPTPDNRYFLSNVKVISPKRRKVHPDDKVAVVELEEKAAHKVRVEEEKKEAKKSAADLIKEGLEGKKK
;
A
#
# COMPACT_ATOMS: atom_id res chain seq x y z
N MET A 1 -35.72 -26.13 -21.16
CA MET A 1 -34.59 -26.29 -20.22
C MET A 1 -33.27 -26.16 -20.98
N VAL A 2 -32.22 -25.61 -20.38
CA VAL A 2 -30.90 -25.51 -21.05
C VAL A 2 -30.33 -26.91 -21.20
N ARG A 3 -29.98 -27.33 -22.43
CA ARG A 3 -29.48 -28.69 -22.71
C ARG A 3 -28.01 -28.91 -22.34
N ILE A 4 -27.23 -27.84 -22.18
CA ILE A 4 -25.78 -27.89 -21.91
C ILE A 4 -25.49 -27.08 -20.65
N HIS A 5 -24.87 -27.71 -19.65
CA HIS A 5 -24.45 -27.04 -18.43
C HIS A 5 -23.12 -26.31 -18.65
N LYS A 6 -23.07 -25.03 -18.27
CA LYS A 6 -21.86 -24.21 -18.32
C LYS A 6 -21.80 -23.31 -17.08
N PRO A 7 -20.61 -23.08 -16.49
CA PRO A 7 -20.43 -22.07 -15.45
C PRO A 7 -20.85 -20.68 -15.91
N HIS A 8 -21.34 -19.86 -14.97
CA HIS A 8 -21.71 -18.48 -15.24
C HIS A 8 -20.49 -17.65 -15.68
N SER A 9 -20.61 -16.90 -16.78
CA SER A 9 -19.54 -16.03 -17.27
C SER A 9 -19.43 -14.77 -16.41
N GLY A 10 -18.39 -14.70 -15.58
CA GLY A 10 -18.09 -13.58 -14.69
C GLY A 10 -18.78 -13.68 -13.34
N SER A 11 -18.05 -13.27 -12.29
CA SER A 11 -18.55 -13.28 -10.92
C SER A 11 -19.53 -12.14 -10.66
N LYS A 12 -20.65 -12.47 -9.99
CA LYS A 12 -21.67 -11.52 -9.55
C LYS A 12 -21.27 -10.74 -8.30
N ALA A 13 -20.31 -11.24 -7.52
CA ALA A 13 -19.84 -10.60 -6.28
C ALA A 13 -19.17 -9.22 -6.52
N PHE A 14 -18.75 -8.95 -7.75
CA PHE A 14 -18.07 -7.71 -8.13
C PHE A 14 -18.96 -6.72 -8.89
N TYR A 15 -20.27 -6.92 -8.85
CA TYR A 15 -21.25 -5.91 -9.28
C TYR A 15 -21.46 -4.86 -8.17
N PRO A 16 -21.75 -3.60 -8.54
CA PRO A 16 -21.75 -3.05 -9.89
C PRO A 16 -20.32 -2.87 -10.46
N ARG A 17 -20.13 -3.20 -11.73
CA ARG A 17 -18.85 -3.06 -12.45
C ARG A 17 -18.68 -1.66 -13.02
N VAL A 18 -18.44 -0.69 -12.13
CA VAL A 18 -18.31 0.74 -12.43
C VAL A 18 -16.93 1.29 -12.07
N ARG A 19 -16.59 2.48 -12.58
CA ARG A 19 -15.35 3.18 -12.23
C ARG A 19 -15.32 3.48 -10.73
N ALA A 20 -14.16 3.28 -10.10
CA ALA A 20 -13.91 3.73 -8.74
C ALA A 20 -14.07 5.25 -8.65
N ARG A 21 -14.76 5.73 -7.62
CA ARG A 21 -15.00 7.17 -7.41
C ARG A 21 -13.73 7.92 -7.01
N LYS A 22 -12.83 7.26 -6.27
CA LYS A 22 -11.55 7.81 -5.79
C LYS A 22 -10.42 6.90 -6.26
N GLU A 23 -9.30 7.50 -6.66
CA GLU A 23 -8.09 6.74 -7.01
C GLU A 23 -7.37 6.19 -5.78
N THR A 24 -7.26 6.98 -4.70
CA THR A 24 -6.65 6.54 -3.44
C THR A 24 -7.51 5.44 -2.81
N PRO A 25 -7.00 4.20 -2.68
CA PRO A 25 -7.74 3.10 -2.09
C PRO A 25 -7.88 3.28 -0.56
N SER A 26 -9.00 2.84 -0.01
CA SER A 26 -9.24 2.77 1.44
C SER A 26 -9.85 1.42 1.81
N PHE A 27 -9.49 0.89 2.97
CA PHE A 27 -10.09 -0.31 3.52
C PHE A 27 -11.31 0.04 4.38
N SER A 28 -12.28 -0.89 4.42
CA SER A 28 -13.44 -0.81 5.31
C SER A 28 -13.24 -1.61 6.60
N SER A 29 -12.36 -2.60 6.58
CA SER A 29 -12.00 -3.42 7.73
C SER A 29 -10.50 -3.44 7.96
N PHE A 30 -10.09 -3.58 9.20
CA PHE A 30 -8.69 -3.52 9.63
C PHE A 30 -8.49 -4.61 10.70
N PRO A 31 -8.14 -5.83 10.28
CA PRO A 31 -7.86 -6.92 11.20
C PRO A 31 -6.56 -6.61 11.96
N ALA A 32 -6.55 -6.80 13.27
CA ALA A 32 -5.34 -6.83 14.06
C ALA A 32 -4.90 -8.30 14.24
N PRO A 33 -3.68 -8.69 13.84
CA PRO A 33 -3.16 -10.02 14.13
C PRO A 33 -3.01 -10.22 15.64
N ALA A 34 -3.19 -11.45 16.12
CA ALA A 34 -2.98 -11.79 17.54
C ALA A 34 -1.53 -11.54 18.00
N ASP A 35 -0.56 -11.60 17.08
CA ASP A 35 0.86 -11.40 17.36
C ASP A 35 1.23 -9.93 17.61
N VAL A 36 0.35 -8.98 17.27
CA VAL A 36 0.59 -7.55 17.44
C VAL A 36 0.17 -7.14 18.85
N LYS A 37 1.16 -6.95 19.72
CA LYS A 37 0.99 -6.48 21.10
C LYS A 37 1.17 -4.96 21.17
N GLY A 38 0.32 -4.29 21.95
CA GLY A 38 0.38 -2.84 22.16
C GLY A 38 -0.17 -2.02 20.98
N ALA A 39 0.08 -0.71 21.02
CA ALA A 39 -0.36 0.20 19.96
C ALA A 39 0.52 0.08 18.71
N SER A 40 -0.06 -0.45 17.64
CA SER A 40 0.61 -0.56 16.33
C SER A 40 -0.32 -0.16 15.18
N PRO A 41 0.20 0.54 14.17
CA PRO A 41 -0.54 0.85 12.94
C PRO A 41 -0.86 -0.42 12.15
N LEU A 42 -2.07 -0.49 11.58
CA LEU A 42 -2.57 -1.70 10.89
C LEU A 42 -2.52 -1.64 9.36
N ASN A 43 -2.24 -0.47 8.80
CA ASN A 43 -2.26 -0.28 7.36
C ASN A 43 -1.30 0.82 6.94
N PHE A 44 -0.90 0.79 5.67
CA PHE A 44 0.04 1.73 5.09
C PHE A 44 -0.38 2.07 3.66
N LEU A 45 0.05 3.22 3.16
CA LEU A 45 -0.16 3.67 1.79
C LEU A 45 1.19 3.75 1.08
N ALA A 46 1.30 3.11 -0.07
CA ALA A 46 2.53 3.03 -0.85
C ALA A 46 2.23 3.19 -2.36
N TYR A 47 3.25 3.14 -3.20
CA TYR A 47 3.14 3.30 -4.65
C TYR A 47 3.72 2.10 -5.40
N LYS A 48 2.99 1.60 -6.38
CA LYS A 48 3.49 0.51 -7.23
C LYS A 48 4.57 1.04 -8.18
N ALA A 49 5.81 0.57 -8.03
CA ALA A 49 6.94 0.99 -8.85
C ALA A 49 7.04 0.16 -10.14
N GLY A 50 7.03 -1.16 -9.99
CA GLY A 50 7.21 -2.08 -11.11
C GLY A 50 7.17 -3.54 -10.68
N MET A 51 7.66 -4.43 -11.53
CA MET A 51 7.81 -5.85 -11.22
C MET A 51 9.21 -6.33 -11.60
N VAL A 52 9.72 -7.26 -10.80
CA VAL A 52 11.01 -7.93 -10.97
C VAL A 52 10.81 -9.44 -10.79
N HIS A 53 11.86 -10.21 -11.01
CA HIS A 53 11.89 -11.63 -10.67
C HIS A 53 12.88 -11.81 -9.53
N GLY A 54 12.51 -12.61 -8.52
CA GLY A 54 13.40 -13.02 -7.46
C GLY A 54 13.72 -14.50 -7.60
N MET A 55 14.99 -14.87 -7.50
CA MET A 55 15.38 -16.26 -7.28
C MET A 55 15.67 -16.46 -5.81
N GLY A 56 15.05 -17.47 -5.20
CA GLY A 56 15.27 -17.79 -3.78
C GLY A 56 15.05 -19.26 -3.52
N ARG A 57 15.57 -19.74 -2.40
CA ARG A 57 15.39 -21.12 -1.97
C ARG A 57 14.00 -21.27 -1.35
N ASN A 58 13.21 -22.23 -1.82
CA ASN A 58 11.88 -22.48 -1.28
C ASN A 58 11.99 -23.24 0.05
N GLU A 59 11.48 -22.65 1.13
CA GLU A 59 11.47 -23.24 2.48
C GLU A 59 10.09 -23.79 2.85
N ALA A 60 9.11 -23.75 1.95
CA ALA A 60 7.75 -24.21 2.25
C ALA A 60 7.73 -25.74 2.43
N PRO A 61 7.42 -26.24 3.64
CA PRO A 61 7.44 -27.68 3.90
C PRO A 61 6.38 -28.41 3.07
N LYS A 62 6.62 -29.68 2.75
CA LYS A 62 5.69 -30.56 2.01
C LYS A 62 5.38 -30.09 0.58
N THR A 63 6.21 -29.21 0.01
CA THR A 63 6.15 -28.84 -1.41
C THR A 63 7.16 -29.64 -2.22
N THR A 64 6.84 -29.93 -3.49
CA THR A 64 7.75 -30.67 -4.40
C THR A 64 9.06 -29.93 -4.63
N SER A 65 9.05 -28.60 -4.55
CA SER A 65 10.23 -27.75 -4.73
C SER A 65 10.90 -27.34 -3.42
N PHE A 66 10.60 -28.01 -2.30
CA PHE A 66 11.25 -27.71 -1.02
C PHE A 66 12.77 -27.87 -1.11
N GLY A 67 13.49 -26.86 -0.65
CA GLY A 67 14.96 -26.81 -0.68
C GLY A 67 15.57 -26.50 -2.05
N LEU A 68 14.78 -26.40 -3.12
CA LEU A 68 15.25 -26.01 -4.46
C LEU A 68 15.19 -24.48 -4.65
N GLU A 69 16.02 -23.96 -5.55
CA GLU A 69 15.91 -22.58 -6.01
C GLU A 69 14.71 -22.43 -6.95
N VAL A 70 13.85 -21.45 -6.66
CA VAL A 70 12.64 -21.16 -7.44
C VAL A 70 12.68 -19.69 -7.88
N SER A 71 12.38 -19.46 -9.15
CA SER A 71 12.17 -18.12 -9.69
C SER A 71 10.71 -17.71 -9.51
N VAL A 72 10.50 -16.54 -8.91
CA VAL A 72 9.19 -16.05 -8.49
C VAL A 72 9.00 -14.60 -8.92
N PRO A 73 7.85 -14.24 -9.52
CA PRO A 73 7.56 -12.85 -9.85
C PRO A 73 7.32 -12.04 -8.57
N LEU A 74 7.95 -10.89 -8.45
CA LEU A 74 7.84 -9.97 -7.33
C LEU A 74 7.38 -8.60 -7.82
N THR A 75 6.38 -8.01 -7.17
CA THR A 75 6.01 -6.60 -7.40
C THR A 75 6.80 -5.73 -6.44
N VAL A 76 7.46 -4.70 -6.98
CA VAL A 76 8.15 -3.67 -6.21
C VAL A 76 7.16 -2.57 -5.86
N VAL A 77 7.03 -2.30 -4.57
CA VAL A 77 6.17 -1.24 -4.03
C VAL A 77 7.05 -0.28 -3.25
N GLU A 78 7.22 0.94 -3.75
CA GLU A 78 7.92 2.01 -3.05
C GLU A 78 7.02 2.55 -1.93
N ALA A 79 7.54 2.61 -0.72
CA ALA A 79 6.85 3.03 0.48
C ALA A 79 7.56 4.27 1.07
N PRO A 80 7.29 5.48 0.52
CA PRO A 80 7.80 6.70 1.13
C PRO A 80 7.23 6.87 2.55
N PRO A 81 7.96 7.51 3.47
CA PRO A 81 7.44 7.81 4.79
C PRO A 81 6.13 8.62 4.69
N LEU A 82 5.15 8.24 5.49
CA LEU A 82 3.87 8.93 5.58
C LEU A 82 3.92 9.94 6.71
N ARG A 83 3.50 11.17 6.48
CA ARG A 83 3.45 12.17 7.54
C ARG A 83 2.10 12.15 8.25
N VAL A 84 2.12 12.09 9.58
CA VAL A 84 0.92 12.14 10.41
C VAL A 84 0.58 13.59 10.70
N TYR A 85 -0.55 14.07 10.17
CA TYR A 85 -1.00 15.45 10.37
C TYR A 85 -2.12 15.59 11.39
N GLY A 86 -2.72 14.47 11.81
CA GLY A 86 -3.79 14.48 12.79
C GLY A 86 -4.17 13.10 13.27
N VAL A 87 -5.12 13.09 14.21
CA VAL A 87 -5.70 11.92 14.85
C VAL A 87 -7.21 12.10 14.82
N ARG A 88 -7.93 11.06 14.43
CA ARG A 88 -9.39 11.03 14.44
C ARG A 88 -9.88 9.93 15.37
N ALA A 89 -10.77 10.32 16.28
CA ALA A 89 -11.43 9.40 17.20
C ALA A 89 -12.84 9.08 16.70
N TYR A 90 -13.18 7.79 16.72
CA TYR A 90 -14.48 7.26 16.34
C TYR A 90 -15.18 6.59 17.52
N LYS A 91 -16.50 6.64 17.48
CA LYS A 91 -17.40 5.88 18.36
C LYS A 91 -18.34 5.01 17.56
N HIS A 92 -18.65 3.83 18.06
CA HIS A 92 -19.70 2.97 17.56
C HIS A 92 -21.05 3.60 17.90
N SER A 93 -21.84 3.83 16.87
CA SER A 93 -23.25 4.18 16.96
C SER A 93 -24.09 3.12 16.27
N VAL A 94 -25.41 3.16 16.47
CA VAL A 94 -26.35 2.25 15.81
C VAL A 94 -26.18 2.25 14.29
N ASN A 95 -25.83 3.39 13.70
CA ASN A 95 -25.63 3.56 12.26
C ASN A 95 -24.17 3.34 11.80
N GLY A 96 -23.31 2.80 12.67
CA GLY A 96 -21.89 2.57 12.41
C GLY A 96 -20.97 3.57 13.12
N LEU A 97 -19.71 3.63 12.67
CA LEU A 97 -18.69 4.50 13.27
C LEU A 97 -18.99 5.98 12.99
N LYS A 98 -19.09 6.78 14.06
CA LYS A 98 -19.28 8.24 13.99
C LYS A 98 -18.06 8.94 14.57
N THR A 99 -17.63 10.02 13.92
CA THR A 99 -16.50 10.82 14.39
C THR A 99 -16.86 11.57 15.68
N VAL A 100 -16.06 11.40 16.74
CA VAL A 100 -16.17 12.13 18.01
C VAL A 100 -15.43 13.47 17.92
N GLY A 101 -14.27 13.46 17.27
CA GLY A 101 -13.45 14.63 17.07
C GLY A 101 -12.16 14.32 16.32
N GLU A 102 -11.47 15.39 15.94
CA GLU A 102 -10.18 15.35 15.27
C GLU A 102 -9.21 16.29 15.98
N ALA A 103 -8.00 15.79 16.23
CA ALA A 103 -6.86 16.60 16.64
C ALA A 103 -5.93 16.72 15.44
N THR A 104 -5.52 17.94 15.10
CA THR A 104 -4.67 18.20 13.93
C THR A 104 -3.51 19.09 14.30
N VAL A 105 -2.38 18.90 13.64
CA VAL A 105 -1.23 19.79 13.76
C VAL A 105 -1.61 21.20 13.28
N GLU A 106 -1.11 22.23 13.97
CA GLU A 106 -1.39 23.63 13.65
C GLU A 106 -0.89 24.03 12.25
N LYS A 107 0.31 23.57 11.91
CA LYS A 107 1.00 23.88 10.65
C LYS A 107 1.26 22.59 9.87
N PRO A 108 0.32 22.15 9.02
CA PRO A 108 0.55 20.99 8.16
C PRO A 108 1.54 21.34 7.04
N ASP A 109 2.07 20.31 6.39
CA ASP A 109 3.03 20.43 5.30
C ASP A 109 2.49 21.08 4.04
N LYS A 110 3.40 21.65 3.23
CA LYS A 110 3.09 22.29 1.95
C LYS A 110 2.27 21.39 1.02
N PHE A 111 2.65 20.12 0.88
CA PHE A 111 1.96 19.17 -0.02
C PHE A 111 0.51 18.90 0.42
N PHE A 112 0.26 18.86 1.73
CA PHE A 112 -1.09 18.75 2.26
C PHE A 112 -1.88 20.05 2.08
N ARG A 113 -1.24 21.21 2.28
CA ARG A 113 -1.86 22.53 2.03
C ARG A 113 -2.29 22.69 0.57
N GLU A 114 -1.52 22.19 -0.39
CA GLU A 114 -1.89 22.21 -1.81
C GLU A 114 -3.14 21.38 -2.10
N ARG A 115 -3.26 20.18 -1.50
CA ARG A 115 -4.48 19.35 -1.63
C ARG A 115 -5.71 20.02 -1.03
N VAL A 116 -5.53 20.61 0.15
CA VAL A 116 -6.60 21.26 0.90
C VAL A 116 -6.93 22.64 0.30
N GLY A 117 -6.04 23.19 -0.53
CA GLY A 117 -6.24 24.40 -1.31
C GLY A 117 -6.65 25.60 -0.45
N ASP A 118 -7.45 26.47 -1.04
CA ASP A 118 -8.09 27.61 -0.38
C ASP A 118 -9.01 27.23 0.80
N TRP A 119 -9.16 25.96 1.21
CA TRP A 119 -9.91 25.64 2.44
C TRP A 119 -9.29 26.28 3.69
N PHE A 120 -7.95 26.43 3.74
CA PHE A 120 -7.29 27.25 4.77
C PHE A 120 -7.48 28.77 4.56
N LYS A 121 -7.65 29.24 3.32
CA LYS A 121 -7.92 30.67 3.01
C LYS A 121 -9.39 31.07 3.24
N ARG A 122 -10.36 30.22 2.86
CA ARG A 122 -11.79 30.31 3.18
C ARG A 122 -12.06 30.14 4.68
N ARG A 123 -11.17 29.45 5.41
CA ARG A 123 -11.17 29.42 6.89
C ARG A 123 -10.80 30.76 7.55
N LYS A 124 -10.12 31.67 6.84
CA LYS A 124 -9.83 33.02 7.36
C LYS A 124 -11.04 33.96 7.29
N SER A 125 -12.06 33.68 6.45
CA SER A 125 -13.19 34.60 6.23
C SER A 125 -14.42 34.35 7.12
N LYS A 126 -14.57 33.18 7.76
CA LYS A 126 -15.70 32.93 8.70
C LYS A 126 -15.31 33.20 10.15
N LYS A 127 -16.09 34.07 10.80
CA LYS A 127 -15.96 34.54 12.20
C LYS A 127 -15.58 33.41 13.16
N LYS A 128 -14.72 33.74 14.14
CA LYS A 128 -14.14 32.86 15.18
C LYS A 128 -15.13 32.03 16.03
N LYS A 129 -16.44 32.31 16.01
CA LYS A 129 -17.41 31.81 17.00
C LYS A 129 -17.99 30.41 16.73
N ASP A 130 -18.14 29.98 15.47
CA ASP A 130 -18.71 28.66 15.13
C ASP A 130 -17.65 27.64 14.72
N ARG A 131 -16.50 27.64 15.41
CA ARG A 131 -15.43 26.69 15.15
C ARG A 131 -15.69 25.44 15.98
N PRO A 132 -15.69 24.21 15.42
CA PRO A 132 -15.25 23.08 16.24
C PRO A 132 -13.81 23.44 16.64
N ALA A 133 -13.61 23.71 17.93
CA ALA A 133 -12.30 24.04 18.48
C ALA A 133 -11.26 23.05 17.94
N HIS A 134 -10.03 23.52 17.65
CA HIS A 134 -8.93 22.59 17.45
C HIS A 134 -8.84 21.78 18.73
N LYS A 135 -9.43 20.59 18.74
CA LYS A 135 -9.30 19.69 19.87
C LYS A 135 -7.83 19.31 19.87
N THR A 136 -7.10 19.79 20.86
CA THR A 136 -5.76 19.26 21.09
C THR A 136 -5.88 17.77 21.38
N LEU A 137 -4.76 17.03 21.30
CA LEU A 137 -4.78 15.61 21.67
C LEU A 137 -5.39 15.43 23.08
N ALA A 138 -5.04 16.33 24.01
CA ALA A 138 -5.60 16.39 25.36
C ALA A 138 -7.13 16.58 25.41
N ASP A 139 -7.71 17.32 24.47
CA ASP A 139 -9.18 17.47 24.40
C ASP A 139 -9.89 16.22 23.88
N LEU A 140 -9.20 15.42 23.05
CA LEU A 140 -9.70 14.10 22.66
C LEU A 140 -9.55 13.09 23.80
N GLU A 141 -8.47 13.16 24.56
CA GLU A 141 -8.26 12.30 25.73
C GLU A 141 -9.35 12.51 26.80
N LYS A 142 -9.82 13.75 27.01
CA LYS A 142 -10.98 14.02 27.89
C LYS A 142 -12.24 13.28 27.46
N LEU A 143 -12.37 12.97 26.16
CA LEU A 143 -13.52 12.28 25.58
C LEU A 143 -13.29 10.77 25.43
N LYS A 144 -12.20 10.23 25.99
CA LYS A 144 -11.79 8.83 25.84
C LYS A 144 -12.88 7.83 26.19
N SER A 145 -13.76 8.13 27.15
CA SER A 145 -14.90 7.27 27.52
C SER A 145 -15.90 7.04 26.39
N GLN A 146 -15.93 7.91 25.39
CA GLN A 146 -16.81 7.81 24.22
C GLN A 146 -16.08 7.23 23.00
N VAL A 147 -14.78 6.96 23.08
CA VAL A 147 -13.96 6.58 21.92
C VAL A 147 -13.78 5.07 21.90
N ASP A 148 -14.11 4.46 20.77
CA ASP A 148 -13.91 3.02 20.55
C ASP A 148 -12.74 2.73 19.60
N GLU A 149 -12.48 3.65 18.66
CA GLU A 149 -11.45 3.45 17.64
C GLU A 149 -10.68 4.75 17.35
N LEU A 150 -9.35 4.67 17.41
CA LEU A 150 -8.45 5.77 17.03
C LEU A 150 -7.80 5.50 15.67
N ARG A 151 -7.76 6.53 14.82
CA ARG A 151 -7.06 6.49 13.54
C ARG A 151 -6.12 7.67 13.38
N LEU A 152 -4.92 7.41 12.90
CA LEU A 152 -4.01 8.45 12.44
C LEU A 152 -4.46 8.96 11.07
N LEU A 153 -4.50 10.26 10.91
CA LEU A 153 -4.69 10.94 9.64
C LEU A 153 -3.32 11.17 9.01
N VAL A 154 -3.07 10.50 7.89
CA VAL A 154 -1.76 10.50 7.23
C VAL A 154 -1.87 11.01 5.80
N HIS A 155 -0.79 11.60 5.32
CA HIS A 155 -0.63 11.92 3.91
C HIS A 155 0.71 11.41 3.38
N SER A 156 0.73 11.02 2.11
CA SER A 156 1.98 10.71 1.42
C SER A 156 2.80 11.97 1.15
N GLN A 157 4.07 11.79 0.82
CA GLN A 157 4.98 12.86 0.43
C GLN A 157 5.39 12.67 -1.03
N PRO A 158 4.65 13.26 -2.01
CA PRO A 158 4.89 13.01 -3.42
C PRO A 158 6.29 13.41 -3.91
N SER A 159 6.92 14.43 -3.29
CA SER A 159 8.27 14.89 -3.62
C SER A 159 9.36 13.84 -3.43
N LEU A 160 9.15 12.90 -2.51
CA LEU A 160 10.09 11.81 -2.28
C LEU A 160 9.97 10.70 -3.34
N THR A 161 8.90 10.69 -4.11
CA THR A 161 8.61 9.65 -5.12
C THR A 161 8.77 10.17 -6.54
N GLN A 162 9.04 9.28 -7.49
CA GLN A 162 8.99 9.61 -8.93
C GLN A 162 7.62 9.35 -9.56
N SER A 163 6.57 9.30 -8.74
CA SER A 163 5.19 9.10 -9.21
C SER A 163 4.69 10.25 -10.11
N GLY A 164 5.33 11.41 -10.08
CA GLY A 164 4.93 12.61 -10.85
C GLY A 164 3.72 13.35 -10.27
N LYS A 165 3.19 12.88 -9.12
CA LYS A 165 2.12 13.58 -8.41
C LYS A 165 2.70 14.79 -7.68
N LYS A 166 1.98 15.92 -7.75
CA LYS A 166 2.26 17.11 -6.92
C LYS A 166 1.43 17.11 -5.63
N VAL A 167 0.23 16.53 -5.72
CA VAL A 167 -0.76 16.49 -4.64
C VAL A 167 -0.60 15.22 -3.82
N ALA A 168 -0.48 15.37 -2.50
CA ALA A 168 -0.37 14.24 -1.56
C ALA A 168 -1.61 13.35 -1.57
N ASP A 169 -1.44 12.03 -1.43
CA ASP A 169 -2.53 11.11 -1.19
C ASP A 169 -2.84 11.04 0.32
N VAL A 170 -4.10 11.16 0.71
CA VAL A 170 -4.55 11.16 2.12
C VAL A 170 -5.25 9.85 2.43
N SER A 171 -4.86 9.24 3.54
CA SER A 171 -5.42 8.01 4.08
C SER A 171 -5.58 8.09 5.60
N GLU A 172 -6.38 7.19 6.14
CA GLU A 172 -6.44 6.91 7.57
C GLU A 172 -5.63 5.65 7.85
N VAL A 173 -4.91 5.62 8.97
CA VAL A 173 -4.23 4.44 9.49
C VAL A 173 -4.87 4.09 10.83
N LYS A 174 -5.46 2.89 10.92
CA LYS A 174 -6.05 2.42 12.18
C LYS A 174 -4.96 1.96 13.14
N LEU A 175 -5.09 2.32 14.41
CA LEU A 175 -4.26 1.80 15.48
C LEU A 175 -4.92 0.59 16.15
N SER A 176 -4.10 -0.37 16.56
CA SER A 176 -4.45 -1.49 17.42
C SER A 176 -4.05 -1.21 18.87
N GLY A 177 -4.26 -2.14 19.79
CA GLY A 177 -3.87 -2.00 21.21
C GLY A 177 -4.95 -1.36 22.09
N SER A 178 -4.61 -1.11 23.36
CA SER A 178 -5.51 -0.43 24.29
C SER A 178 -5.63 1.06 23.96
N LEU A 179 -6.74 1.71 24.32
CA LEU A 179 -6.97 3.13 24.01
C LEU A 179 -5.87 4.02 24.59
N ASP A 180 -5.38 3.74 25.79
CA ASP A 180 -4.28 4.49 26.42
C ASP A 180 -2.99 4.44 25.59
N GLU A 181 -2.59 3.23 25.20
CA GLU A 181 -1.42 3.05 24.35
C GLU A 181 -1.62 3.72 22.98
N GLN A 182 -2.83 3.67 22.42
CA GLN A 182 -3.15 4.32 21.15
C GLN A 182 -2.99 5.84 21.24
N PHE A 183 -3.47 6.48 22.32
CA PHE A 183 -3.29 7.92 22.52
C PHE A 183 -1.82 8.29 22.73
N ALA A 184 -1.07 7.51 23.51
CA ALA A 184 0.36 7.72 23.69
C ALA A 184 1.15 7.61 22.37
N TYR A 185 0.89 6.55 21.59
CA TYR A 185 1.50 6.36 20.28
C TYR A 185 1.11 7.47 19.29
N ALA A 186 -0.16 7.87 19.30
CA ALA A 186 -0.66 8.94 18.46
C ALA A 186 -0.02 10.30 18.82
N GLY A 187 0.19 10.58 20.10
CA GLY A 187 0.91 11.77 20.57
C GLY A 187 2.37 11.79 20.08
N GLN A 188 3.07 10.66 20.17
CA GLN A 188 4.46 10.54 19.68
C GLN A 188 4.55 10.72 18.16
N LYS A 189 3.61 10.16 17.40
CA LYS A 189 3.65 10.20 15.93
C LYS A 189 3.05 11.46 15.33
N LEU A 190 2.25 12.23 16.07
CA LEU A 190 1.64 13.46 15.57
C LEU A 190 2.70 14.47 15.13
N GLY A 191 2.68 14.88 13.86
CA GLY A 191 3.66 15.79 13.25
C GLY A 191 4.92 15.11 12.71
N ASN A 192 5.17 13.86 13.14
CA ASN A 192 6.29 13.02 12.74
C ASN A 192 5.91 12.07 11.58
N GLU A 193 6.91 11.31 11.15
CA GLU A 193 6.79 10.36 10.05
C GLU A 193 6.51 8.94 10.54
N LEU A 194 5.79 8.19 9.71
CA LEU A 194 5.48 6.79 9.83
C LEU A 194 6.16 6.04 8.69
N THR A 195 7.10 5.17 9.01
CA THR A 195 7.83 4.35 8.03
C THR A 195 7.17 2.98 7.88
N VAL A 196 7.46 2.28 6.78
CA VAL A 196 6.84 0.98 6.51
C VAL A 196 7.37 -0.13 7.43
N GLN A 197 8.64 -0.04 7.82
CA GLN A 197 9.31 -1.01 8.70
C GLN A 197 8.67 -1.04 10.10
N GLU A 198 8.11 0.08 10.57
CA GLU A 198 7.37 0.14 11.83
C GLU A 198 6.00 -0.55 11.78
N VAL A 199 5.39 -0.60 10.58
CA VAL A 199 4.04 -1.18 10.39
C VAL A 199 4.11 -2.67 10.08
N PHE A 200 5.09 -3.06 9.26
CA PHE A 200 5.11 -4.36 8.61
C PHE A 200 6.44 -5.07 8.82
N LYS A 201 6.37 -6.39 9.01
CA LYS A 201 7.53 -7.27 9.13
C LYS A 201 7.74 -8.07 7.85
N GLU A 202 8.97 -8.50 7.60
CA GLU A 202 9.25 -9.45 6.53
C GLU A 202 8.53 -10.78 6.78
N ARG A 203 8.31 -11.55 5.70
CA ARG A 203 7.67 -12.87 5.78
C ARG A 203 6.29 -12.84 6.44
N GLN A 204 5.55 -11.74 6.37
CA GLN A 204 4.15 -11.69 6.79
C GLN A 204 3.21 -11.66 5.59
N PHE A 205 1.94 -11.97 5.81
CA PHE A 205 0.89 -11.79 4.80
C PHE A 205 0.22 -10.42 4.93
N VAL A 206 -0.02 -9.78 3.79
CA VAL A 206 -0.74 -8.52 3.69
C VAL A 206 -1.84 -8.60 2.64
N ASP A 207 -2.93 -7.87 2.89
CA ASP A 207 -3.94 -7.61 1.88
C ASP A 207 -3.59 -6.32 1.16
N VAL A 208 -3.69 -6.34 -0.16
CA VAL A 208 -3.32 -5.22 -1.03
C VAL A 208 -4.55 -4.71 -1.75
N LYS A 209 -4.86 -3.42 -1.61
CA LYS A 209 -6.00 -2.78 -2.26
C LYS A 209 -5.55 -1.65 -3.15
N ALA A 210 -6.02 -1.67 -4.39
CA ALA A 210 -5.78 -0.59 -5.35
C ALA A 210 -6.91 -0.50 -6.38
N VAL A 211 -6.92 0.61 -7.11
CA VAL A 211 -7.75 0.73 -8.31
C VAL A 211 -7.04 0.04 -9.47
N THR A 212 -7.71 -0.92 -10.10
CA THR A 212 -7.15 -1.70 -11.22
C THR A 212 -6.84 -0.82 -12.43
N VAL A 213 -6.04 -1.35 -13.36
CA VAL A 213 -5.83 -0.73 -14.68
C VAL A 213 -7.19 -0.49 -15.35
N GLY A 214 -7.36 0.68 -15.96
CA GLY A 214 -8.58 1.04 -16.71
C GLY A 214 -8.47 0.63 -18.17
N HIS A 215 -9.50 -0.01 -18.70
CA HIS A 215 -9.58 -0.40 -20.11
C HIS A 215 -10.75 0.28 -20.86
N GLY A 216 -11.45 1.22 -20.20
CA GLY A 216 -12.55 1.99 -20.79
C GLY A 216 -13.79 1.14 -21.05
N PHE A 217 -14.59 1.58 -22.03
CA PHE A 217 -15.75 0.82 -22.50
C PHE A 217 -15.28 -0.42 -23.26
N THR A 218 -15.67 -1.60 -22.82
CA THR A 218 -15.24 -2.87 -23.40
C THR A 218 -16.44 -3.76 -23.72
N GLY A 219 -16.35 -4.46 -24.85
CA GLY A 219 -17.33 -5.44 -25.30
C GLY A 219 -17.47 -6.66 -24.37
N VAL A 220 -18.52 -7.44 -24.57
CA VAL A 220 -18.92 -8.49 -23.62
C VAL A 220 -17.91 -9.63 -23.52
N VAL A 221 -17.27 -9.99 -24.63
CA VAL A 221 -16.29 -11.07 -24.71
C VAL A 221 -15.10 -10.79 -23.78
N LYS A 222 -14.41 -9.65 -23.95
CA LYS A 222 -13.27 -9.28 -23.12
C LYS A 222 -13.67 -8.93 -21.68
N ARG A 223 -14.85 -8.33 -21.46
CA ARG A 223 -15.33 -7.93 -20.13
C ARG A 223 -15.77 -9.11 -19.25
N PHE A 224 -16.40 -10.14 -19.83
CA PHE A 224 -17.02 -11.25 -19.08
C PHE A 224 -16.51 -12.65 -19.47
N GLY A 225 -15.64 -12.78 -20.48
CA GLY A 225 -15.18 -14.08 -20.96
C GLY A 225 -16.28 -14.89 -21.65
N VAL A 226 -17.25 -14.21 -22.30
CA VAL A 226 -18.30 -14.88 -23.06
C VAL A 226 -17.70 -15.40 -24.37
N LYS A 227 -18.13 -16.58 -24.81
CA LYS A 227 -17.68 -17.17 -26.09
C LYS A 227 -18.14 -16.28 -27.25
N SER A 228 -17.24 -16.00 -28.20
CA SER A 228 -17.60 -15.30 -29.44
C SER A 228 -18.44 -16.21 -30.35
N HIS A 229 -19.33 -15.61 -31.15
CA HIS A 229 -20.15 -16.35 -32.11
C HIS A 229 -19.32 -16.89 -33.27
N ARG A 230 -19.94 -17.74 -34.09
CA ARG A 230 -19.31 -18.35 -35.27
C ARG A 230 -18.88 -17.27 -36.27
N PRO A 231 -17.80 -17.48 -37.04
CA PRO A 231 -17.30 -16.48 -37.99
C PRO A 231 -18.34 -15.98 -39.01
N LYS A 232 -19.27 -16.85 -39.42
CA LYS A 232 -20.33 -16.52 -40.39
C LYS A 232 -21.52 -15.74 -39.80
N ALA A 233 -21.53 -15.47 -38.49
CA ALA A 233 -22.60 -14.71 -37.86
C ALA A 233 -22.50 -13.22 -38.20
N LYS A 234 -23.65 -12.54 -38.35
CA LYS A 234 -23.72 -11.09 -38.63
C LYS A 234 -22.98 -10.25 -37.57
N THR A 235 -23.04 -10.67 -36.30
CA THR A 235 -22.32 -10.05 -35.19
C THR A 235 -21.64 -11.12 -34.36
N GLN A 236 -20.33 -10.99 -34.16
CA GLN A 236 -19.51 -12.04 -33.54
C GLN A 236 -19.35 -11.84 -32.02
N ASN A 237 -18.95 -10.66 -31.59
CA ASN A 237 -18.52 -10.39 -30.21
C ASN A 237 -19.67 -9.92 -29.29
N VAL A 238 -20.81 -10.62 -29.36
CA VAL A 238 -22.04 -10.33 -28.59
C VAL A 238 -22.52 -11.55 -27.83
N VAL A 239 -23.41 -11.35 -26.86
CA VAL A 239 -24.14 -12.47 -26.22
C VAL A 239 -25.23 -12.94 -27.18
N GLY A 240 -25.42 -14.26 -27.31
CA GLY A 240 -26.45 -14.84 -28.19
C GLY A 240 -27.87 -14.52 -27.73
N SER A 241 -28.31 -15.11 -26.62
CA SER A 241 -29.60 -14.79 -26.00
C SER A 241 -29.40 -13.99 -24.72
N ILE A 242 -30.22 -12.96 -24.54
CA ILE A 242 -30.13 -12.01 -23.44
C ILE A 242 -31.16 -12.23 -22.33
N GLY A 243 -32.04 -13.20 -22.52
CA GLY A 243 -33.13 -13.51 -21.60
C GLY A 243 -34.22 -14.33 -22.31
N PRO A 244 -35.09 -15.01 -21.55
CA PRO A 244 -36.33 -15.58 -22.06
C PRO A 244 -37.35 -14.47 -22.39
N TRP A 245 -38.48 -14.83 -23.01
CA TRP A 245 -39.59 -13.90 -23.23
C TRP A 245 -40.19 -13.40 -21.90
N HIS A 246 -40.45 -14.32 -20.97
CA HIS A 246 -40.95 -14.02 -19.63
C HIS A 246 -39.87 -14.37 -18.59
N PRO A 247 -39.43 -13.42 -17.73
CA PRO A 247 -39.91 -12.05 -17.59
C PRO A 247 -39.50 -11.12 -18.75
N ALA A 248 -40.36 -10.16 -19.08
CA ALA A 248 -40.15 -9.17 -20.15
C ALA A 248 -39.14 -8.06 -19.76
N THR A 249 -38.07 -8.43 -19.07
CA THR A 249 -36.99 -7.54 -18.65
C THR A 249 -35.64 -8.22 -18.79
N VAL A 250 -34.61 -7.44 -19.13
CA VAL A 250 -33.24 -7.96 -19.14
C VAL A 250 -32.75 -8.08 -17.70
N MET A 251 -32.47 -9.30 -17.27
CA MET A 251 -31.92 -9.54 -15.93
C MET A 251 -30.55 -8.87 -15.76
N TRP A 252 -30.32 -8.25 -14.61
CA TRP A 252 -29.04 -7.58 -14.28
C TRP A 252 -27.82 -8.51 -14.32
N THR A 253 -28.07 -9.82 -14.18
CA THR A 253 -27.05 -10.88 -14.22
C THR A 253 -26.49 -11.13 -15.62
N VAL A 254 -27.19 -10.67 -16.66
CA VAL A 254 -26.81 -10.89 -18.05
C VAL A 254 -25.53 -10.11 -18.35
N ALA A 255 -24.57 -10.77 -18.97
CA ALA A 255 -23.33 -10.13 -19.37
C ALA A 255 -23.61 -9.05 -20.43
N ARG A 256 -23.09 -7.83 -20.20
CA ARG A 256 -23.26 -6.67 -21.07
C ARG A 256 -21.96 -5.93 -21.31
N ALA A 257 -21.85 -5.26 -22.45
CA ALA A 257 -20.73 -4.34 -22.69
C ALA A 257 -20.78 -3.17 -21.68
N GLY A 258 -19.64 -2.54 -21.44
CA GLY A 258 -19.53 -1.41 -20.52
C GLY A 258 -18.14 -1.26 -19.94
N GLN A 259 -18.03 -0.49 -18.86
CA GLN A 259 -16.73 -0.23 -18.21
C GLN A 259 -16.02 -1.52 -17.81
N MET A 260 -14.75 -1.64 -18.22
CA MET A 260 -13.81 -2.66 -17.75
C MET A 260 -12.60 -2.00 -17.11
N GLY A 261 -12.25 -2.48 -15.92
CA GLY A 261 -11.11 -1.94 -15.18
C GLY A 261 -11.42 -0.58 -14.54
N TYR A 262 -10.40 0.00 -13.90
CA TYR A 262 -10.56 1.12 -12.98
C TYR A 262 -11.55 0.80 -11.85
N HIS A 263 -11.53 -0.44 -11.35
CA HIS A 263 -12.37 -0.90 -10.24
C HIS A 263 -11.54 -0.94 -8.96
N ASN A 264 -12.16 -0.67 -7.81
CA ASN A 264 -11.50 -0.85 -6.53
C ASN A 264 -11.47 -2.34 -6.17
N ARG A 265 -10.27 -2.93 -6.03
CA ARG A 265 -10.09 -4.37 -5.77
C ARG A 265 -9.06 -4.59 -4.67
N THR A 266 -9.33 -5.61 -3.86
CA THR A 266 -8.42 -6.12 -2.84
C THR A 266 -7.95 -7.49 -3.27
N GLU A 267 -6.64 -7.67 -3.35
CA GLU A 267 -5.99 -8.98 -3.44
C GLU A 267 -5.54 -9.37 -2.03
N PHE A 268 -6.00 -10.53 -1.58
CA PHE A 268 -5.72 -11.03 -0.24
C PHE A 268 -4.43 -11.85 -0.22
N ASN A 269 -3.80 -11.93 0.96
CA ASN A 269 -2.70 -12.85 1.25
C ASN A 269 -1.49 -12.72 0.32
N LYS A 270 -1.08 -11.50 0.00
CA LYS A 270 0.22 -11.27 -0.62
C LYS A 270 1.31 -11.41 0.43
N ARG A 271 2.33 -12.18 0.13
CA ARG A 271 3.48 -12.36 1.02
C ARG A 271 4.45 -11.20 0.84
N ILE A 272 4.87 -10.58 1.94
CA ILE A 272 6.06 -9.74 1.94
C ILE A 272 7.28 -10.65 1.93
N VAL A 273 8.05 -10.57 0.86
CA VAL A 273 9.26 -11.34 0.67
C VAL A 273 10.45 -10.64 1.34
N ARG A 274 10.53 -9.31 1.17
CA ARG A 274 11.56 -8.46 1.75
C ARG A 274 11.02 -7.05 1.99
N ILE A 275 11.52 -6.40 3.04
CA ILE A 275 11.40 -4.96 3.28
C ILE A 275 12.81 -4.44 3.43
N SER A 276 13.23 -3.51 2.58
CA SER A 276 14.61 -3.01 2.60
C SER A 276 14.67 -1.55 2.19
N ASP A 277 15.72 -0.88 2.64
CA ASP A 277 16.16 0.44 2.23
C ASP A 277 17.35 0.37 1.24
N ASP A 278 17.83 -0.82 0.89
CA ASP A 278 18.92 -1.02 -0.07
C ASP A 278 18.42 -0.82 -1.52
N LEU A 279 18.61 0.40 -2.01
CA LEU A 279 18.17 0.85 -3.33
C LEU A 279 18.99 0.22 -4.47
N GLY A 280 20.22 -0.22 -4.22
CA GLY A 280 21.09 -0.82 -5.24
C GLY A 280 20.58 -2.18 -5.71
N GLU A 281 19.97 -2.94 -4.80
CA GLU A 281 19.46 -4.27 -5.12
C GLU A 281 18.25 -4.24 -6.07
N VAL A 282 17.34 -3.28 -5.87
CA VAL A 282 16.04 -3.29 -6.54
C VAL A 282 16.03 -2.55 -7.87
N ASN A 283 16.85 -1.50 -8.00
CA ASN A 283 16.78 -0.61 -9.13
C ASN A 283 17.53 -1.16 -10.35
N PRO A 284 16.88 -1.26 -11.53
CA PRO A 284 17.61 -1.50 -12.77
C PRO A 284 18.57 -0.35 -13.06
N PRO A 285 19.68 -0.58 -13.80
CA PRO A 285 20.58 0.48 -14.26
C PRO A 285 19.93 1.62 -15.06
N ALA A 286 18.72 1.40 -15.57
CA ALA A 286 17.93 2.40 -16.30
C ALA A 286 16.65 2.83 -15.56
N GLY A 287 16.48 2.42 -14.30
CA GLY A 287 15.23 2.58 -13.56
C GLY A 287 14.07 1.72 -14.10
N PHE A 288 12.94 1.76 -13.39
CA PHE A 288 11.72 1.07 -13.77
C PHE A 288 10.98 1.81 -14.91
N PRO A 289 10.50 1.09 -15.93
CA PRO A 289 9.72 1.69 -17.02
C PRO A 289 8.52 2.49 -16.50
N ASN A 290 8.33 3.70 -17.00
CA ASN A 290 7.25 4.63 -16.63
C ASN A 290 7.21 5.07 -15.17
N TYR A 291 8.12 4.58 -14.31
CA TYR A 291 8.21 4.98 -12.90
C TYR A 291 9.46 5.81 -12.64
N GLY A 292 10.62 5.31 -13.07
CA GLY A 292 11.93 5.82 -12.70
C GLY A 292 12.59 4.94 -11.64
N VAL A 293 13.48 5.53 -10.87
CA VAL A 293 14.25 4.92 -9.79
C VAL A 293 13.50 5.00 -8.46
N VAL A 294 13.49 3.89 -7.71
CA VAL A 294 12.98 3.82 -6.34
C VAL A 294 13.99 4.50 -5.42
N LYS A 295 13.53 5.43 -4.57
CA LYS A 295 14.39 6.26 -3.71
C LYS A 295 14.18 6.06 -2.21
N ASN A 296 13.06 5.44 -1.84
CA ASN A 296 12.68 5.22 -0.45
C ASN A 296 12.64 3.72 -0.15
N ASP A 297 12.35 3.38 1.11
CA ASP A 297 12.03 2.03 1.54
C ASP A 297 11.06 1.37 0.57
N TYR A 298 11.25 0.09 0.29
CA TYR A 298 10.39 -0.65 -0.61
C TYR A 298 10.00 -2.00 -0.03
N LEU A 299 8.88 -2.52 -0.53
CA LEU A 299 8.44 -3.88 -0.28
C LEU A 299 8.51 -4.69 -1.56
N LEU A 300 9.02 -5.91 -1.44
CA LEU A 300 8.89 -6.94 -2.45
C LEU A 300 7.71 -7.82 -2.09
N LEU A 301 6.64 -7.72 -2.87
CA LEU A 301 5.42 -8.50 -2.68
C LEU A 301 5.36 -9.65 -3.68
N GLY A 302 5.00 -10.84 -3.19
CA GLY A 302 4.86 -12.04 -4.00
C GLY A 302 3.76 -11.90 -5.06
N GLY A 303 4.12 -12.09 -6.33
CA GLY A 303 3.21 -12.05 -7.46
C GLY A 303 2.82 -10.64 -7.90
N SER A 304 1.74 -10.56 -8.69
CA SER A 304 1.18 -9.29 -9.18
C SER A 304 0.31 -8.59 -8.13
N ILE A 305 0.09 -7.29 -8.32
CA ILE A 305 -0.80 -6.44 -7.52
C ILE A 305 -1.70 -5.61 -8.44
N PRO A 306 -2.94 -5.27 -8.02
CA PRO A 306 -3.84 -4.44 -8.80
C PRO A 306 -3.26 -3.05 -9.12
N GLY A 307 -3.57 -2.57 -10.33
CA GLY A 307 -3.22 -1.22 -10.78
C GLY A 307 -1.94 -1.14 -11.62
N PRO A 308 -1.77 -0.05 -12.38
CA PRO A 308 -0.55 0.22 -13.16
C PRO A 308 0.60 0.71 -12.27
N GLU A 309 1.77 0.97 -12.86
CA GLU A 309 2.85 1.70 -12.20
C GLU A 309 2.37 3.10 -11.75
N LYS A 310 3.04 3.69 -10.76
CA LYS A 310 2.69 5.00 -10.12
C LYS A 310 1.35 5.03 -9.37
N ARG A 311 0.60 3.92 -9.36
CA ARG A 311 -0.68 3.83 -8.66
C ARG A 311 -0.46 3.79 -7.15
N ALA A 312 -1.28 4.54 -6.42
CA ALA A 312 -1.36 4.43 -4.97
C ALA A 312 -2.01 3.09 -4.58
N VAL A 313 -1.35 2.37 -3.68
CA VAL A 313 -1.71 1.05 -3.19
C VAL A 313 -1.82 1.11 -1.68
N ALA A 314 -2.96 0.70 -1.12
CA ALA A 314 -3.11 0.55 0.31
C ALA A 314 -2.79 -0.89 0.71
N LEU A 315 -1.95 -1.04 1.72
CA LEU A 315 -1.57 -2.29 2.33
C LEU A 315 -2.21 -2.37 3.71
N ARG A 316 -2.67 -3.54 4.13
CA ARG A 316 -3.08 -3.81 5.52
C ARG A 316 -2.67 -5.22 5.92
N PHE A 317 -2.74 -5.52 7.21
CA PHE A 317 -2.63 -6.90 7.68
C PHE A 317 -3.67 -7.82 7.01
N ALA A 318 -3.27 -9.06 6.75
CA ALA A 318 -4.13 -10.05 6.12
C ALA A 318 -5.37 -10.32 6.96
N SER A 319 -6.55 -10.20 6.34
CA SER A 319 -7.83 -10.50 7.00
C SER A 319 -8.19 -11.97 7.04
N ARG A 320 -7.59 -12.76 6.14
CA ARG A 320 -7.88 -14.20 5.99
C ARG A 320 -6.58 -14.95 5.73
N PRO A 321 -5.66 -15.00 6.71
CA PRO A 321 -4.36 -15.62 6.50
C PRO A 321 -4.55 -17.06 6.02
N THR A 322 -3.96 -17.37 4.87
CA THR A 322 -3.94 -18.73 4.32
C THR A 322 -2.74 -19.49 4.85
N PRO A 323 -2.86 -20.81 5.07
CA PRO A 323 -1.69 -21.66 5.34
C PRO A 323 -0.77 -21.83 4.12
N ASP A 324 -1.18 -21.29 2.96
CA ASP A 324 -0.47 -21.42 1.69
C ASP A 324 0.83 -20.61 1.69
N ASN A 325 1.96 -21.31 1.58
CA ASN A 325 3.32 -20.77 1.77
C ASN A 325 4.13 -20.68 0.46
N ARG A 326 3.49 -20.51 -0.71
CA ARG A 326 4.18 -20.47 -2.03
C ARG A 326 5.34 -19.47 -2.14
N TYR A 327 5.30 -18.39 -1.37
CA TYR A 327 6.31 -17.32 -1.39
C TYR A 327 7.19 -17.34 -0.14
N PHE A 328 7.26 -18.48 0.56
CA PHE A 328 8.15 -18.67 1.70
C PHE A 328 9.56 -18.99 1.21
N LEU A 329 10.28 -17.93 0.87
CA LEU A 329 11.62 -18.00 0.32
C LEU A 329 12.67 -17.54 1.33
N SER A 330 13.87 -18.13 1.26
CA SER A 330 15.10 -17.58 1.85
C SER A 330 16.10 -17.20 0.78
N ASN A 331 17.05 -16.34 1.16
CA ASN A 331 18.16 -15.89 0.31
C ASN A 331 17.70 -15.38 -1.06
N VAL A 332 16.65 -14.56 -1.05
CA VAL A 332 16.08 -14.03 -2.29
C VAL A 332 17.07 -13.07 -2.92
N LYS A 333 17.53 -13.40 -4.12
CA LYS A 333 18.29 -12.52 -5.00
C LYS A 333 17.33 -11.87 -5.97
N VAL A 334 17.24 -10.55 -5.93
CA VAL A 334 16.45 -9.80 -6.91
C VAL A 334 17.21 -9.78 -8.22
N ILE A 335 16.52 -10.12 -9.30
CA ILE A 335 17.09 -10.05 -10.63
C ILE A 335 16.34 -8.96 -11.38
N SER A 336 17.11 -7.93 -11.72
CA SER A 336 16.57 -6.76 -12.36
C SER A 336 16.30 -7.02 -13.84
N PRO A 337 15.16 -6.58 -14.41
CA PRO A 337 14.90 -6.70 -15.83
C PRO A 337 15.87 -5.81 -16.62
N LYS A 338 16.74 -6.41 -17.44
CA LYS A 338 17.57 -5.67 -18.41
C LYS A 338 16.66 -4.97 -19.42
N ARG A 339 16.71 -3.63 -19.50
CA ARG A 339 15.96 -2.86 -20.50
C ARG A 339 16.61 -3.08 -21.88
N ARG A 340 15.83 -3.46 -22.90
CA ARG A 340 16.31 -3.66 -24.28
C ARG A 340 16.79 -2.37 -24.98
N LYS A 341 16.41 -1.19 -24.47
CA LYS A 341 16.88 0.14 -24.92
C LYS A 341 17.06 1.03 -23.69
N VAL A 342 18.28 1.48 -23.42
CA VAL A 342 18.62 2.35 -22.28
C VAL A 342 18.77 3.79 -22.80
N HIS A 343 18.08 4.76 -22.21
CA HIS A 343 18.30 6.18 -22.49
C HIS A 343 19.54 6.66 -21.72
N PRO A 344 20.40 7.55 -22.26
CA PRO A 344 21.64 7.97 -21.61
C PRO A 344 21.46 8.57 -20.21
N ASP A 345 20.41 9.37 -20.01
CA ASP A 345 20.13 10.09 -18.75
C ASP A 345 19.81 9.15 -17.57
N ASP A 346 19.25 7.97 -17.87
CA ASP A 346 18.86 7.00 -16.84
C ASP A 346 20.09 6.32 -16.19
N LYS A 347 21.25 6.27 -16.89
CA LYS A 347 22.49 5.68 -16.35
C LYS A 347 23.12 6.54 -15.25
N VAL A 348 23.07 7.85 -15.41
CA VAL A 348 23.69 8.81 -14.46
C VAL A 348 23.01 8.73 -13.09
N ALA A 349 21.68 8.59 -13.08
CA ALA A 349 20.92 8.51 -11.84
C ALA A 349 21.21 7.26 -10.99
N VAL A 350 21.57 6.13 -11.62
CA VAL A 350 21.88 4.89 -10.90
C VAL A 350 23.28 4.93 -10.30
N VAL A 351 24.26 5.42 -11.05
CA VAL A 351 25.64 5.60 -10.56
C VAL A 351 25.66 6.54 -9.33
N GLU A 352 24.93 7.66 -9.39
CA GLU A 352 24.81 8.56 -8.23
C GLU A 352 24.15 7.92 -7.00
N LEU A 353 23.26 6.95 -7.19
CA LEU A 353 22.59 6.26 -6.08
C LEU A 353 23.45 5.15 -5.50
N GLU A 354 24.20 4.42 -6.33
CA GLU A 354 25.21 3.46 -5.89
C GLU A 354 26.30 4.18 -5.07
N GLU A 355 26.75 5.37 -5.50
CA GLU A 355 27.69 6.20 -4.76
C GLU A 355 27.10 6.69 -3.42
N LYS A 356 25.83 7.10 -3.40
CA LYS A 356 25.15 7.50 -2.15
C LYS A 356 24.96 6.33 -1.18
N ALA A 357 24.64 5.14 -1.69
CA ALA A 357 24.52 3.92 -0.88
C ALA A 357 25.89 3.53 -0.30
N ALA A 358 26.95 3.54 -1.12
CA ALA A 358 28.31 3.29 -0.67
C ALA A 358 28.77 4.32 0.38
N HIS A 359 28.42 5.59 0.20
CA HIS A 359 28.71 6.64 1.20
C HIS A 359 27.97 6.40 2.52
N LYS A 360 26.69 6.02 2.49
CA LYS A 360 25.91 5.72 3.71
C LYS A 360 26.52 4.56 4.50
N VAL A 361 26.97 3.50 3.83
CA VAL A 361 27.66 2.36 4.45
C VAL A 361 28.96 2.81 5.12
N ARG A 362 29.80 3.58 4.43
CA ARG A 362 31.05 4.14 5.00
C ARG A 362 30.79 4.96 6.26
N VAL A 363 29.76 5.83 6.25
CA VAL A 363 29.41 6.65 7.41
C VAL A 363 28.90 5.81 8.58
N GLU A 364 28.19 4.71 8.34
CA GLU A 364 27.79 3.79 9.41
C GLU A 364 28.97 3.00 9.99
N GLU A 365 29.93 2.60 9.15
CA GLU A 365 31.17 1.94 9.61
C GLU A 365 32.02 2.88 10.45
N GLU A 366 32.24 4.12 10.02
CA GLU A 366 32.95 5.16 10.78
C GLU A 366 32.27 5.41 12.14
N LYS A 367 30.93 5.46 12.18
CA LYS A 367 30.18 5.60 13.45
C LYS A 367 30.32 4.39 14.37
N LYS A 368 30.42 3.18 13.82
CA LYS A 368 30.65 1.95 14.61
C LYS A 368 32.08 1.93 15.17
N GLU A 369 33.07 2.32 14.38
CA GLU A 369 34.46 2.43 14.83
C GLU A 369 34.63 3.49 15.91
N ALA A 370 34.04 4.68 15.75
CA ALA A 370 34.08 5.73 16.76
C ALA A 370 33.40 5.31 18.09
N LYS A 371 32.31 4.53 18.02
CA LYS A 371 31.68 3.96 19.23
C LYS A 371 32.55 2.90 19.89
N LYS A 372 33.27 2.10 19.10
CA LYS A 372 34.19 1.07 19.61
C LYS A 372 35.40 1.71 20.30
N SER A 373 36.03 2.70 19.68
CA SER A 373 37.16 3.42 20.30
C SER A 373 36.75 4.17 21.58
N ALA A 374 35.56 4.77 21.60
CA ALA A 374 35.02 5.39 22.81
C ALA A 374 34.79 4.36 23.93
N ALA A 375 34.29 3.17 23.60
CA ALA A 375 34.10 2.09 24.56
C ALA A 375 35.45 1.55 25.10
N ASP A 376 36.47 1.44 24.24
CA ASP A 376 37.81 1.00 24.62
C ASP A 376 38.49 2.02 25.54
N LEU A 377 38.38 3.32 25.27
CA LEU A 377 38.87 4.41 26.14
C LEU A 377 38.17 4.43 27.51
N ILE A 378 36.87 4.17 27.54
CA ILE A 378 36.12 4.06 28.81
C ILE A 378 36.60 2.85 29.61
N LYS A 379 36.92 1.74 28.94
CA LYS A 379 37.42 0.53 29.57
C LYS A 379 38.84 0.72 30.15
N GLU A 380 39.74 1.34 29.40
CA GLU A 380 41.09 1.71 29.89
C GLU A 380 41.01 2.69 31.07
N GLY A 381 40.11 3.67 31.03
CA GLY A 381 39.90 4.61 32.14
C GLY A 381 39.33 3.96 33.41
N LEU A 382 38.60 2.86 33.29
CA LEU A 382 38.09 2.05 34.41
C LEU A 382 39.17 1.11 34.98
N GLU A 383 40.05 0.58 34.13
CA GLU A 383 41.17 -0.28 34.56
C GLU A 383 42.33 0.54 35.18
N GLY A 384 42.56 1.78 34.71
CA GLY A 384 43.58 2.69 35.23
C GLY A 384 43.31 3.27 36.63
N LYS A 385 42.07 3.16 37.15
CA LYS A 385 41.70 3.58 38.51
C LYS A 385 41.92 2.50 39.59
N LYS A 386 42.56 1.38 39.26
CA LYS A 386 42.83 0.26 40.17
C LYS A 386 44.29 0.14 40.66
N LYS A 387 45.09 1.22 40.59
CA LYS A 387 46.41 1.26 41.24
C LYS A 387 46.45 2.29 42.35
#